data_AF-A0A0Q9JGJ3-F1
#
_entry.id   AF-A0A0Q9JGJ3-F1
#
_cell.length_a   1.000
_cell.length_b   1.000
_cell.length_c   1.000
_cell.angle_alpha   90.00
_cell.angle_beta   90.00
_cell.angle_gamma   90.00
#
_symmetry.space_group_name_H-M   'P 1'
#
loop_
_entity.id
_entity.type
_entity.pdbx_description
1 polymer ?
#
loop_
_entity_poly.entity_id
_entity_poly.type
_entity_poly.pdbx_seq_one_letter_code
_entity_poly.pdbx_strand_id
1 'polypeptide(L)'
;MVVQRLTKDQQWKTVVEALAVACVAVGGSGMSSSKMNIEFAFSAAWREWPWRSEFPSVSERSAYIYISKSERRNGVIGAFDLGRTMEPYLLESYEWWGAEQALEHIGDRDGPSAEAWRWLGDAFVSDMSGRRG
;
A
#
# COMPACT_ATOMS: atom_id res chain seq x y z
N MET A 1 -23.97 -15.85 -10.28
CA MET A 1 -22.54 -16.01 -9.98
C MET A 1 -22.27 -15.24 -8.69
N VAL A 2 -21.99 -15.91 -7.58
CA VAL A 2 -21.74 -15.22 -6.30
C VAL A 2 -20.30 -14.72 -6.34
N VAL A 3 -20.11 -13.42 -6.52
CA VAL A 3 -18.80 -12.79 -6.32
C VAL A 3 -18.45 -13.00 -4.85
N GLN A 4 -17.52 -13.92 -4.58
CA GLN A 4 -16.98 -14.11 -3.24
C GLN A 4 -16.28 -12.81 -2.83
N ARG A 5 -16.93 -12.06 -1.92
CA ARG A 5 -16.41 -10.80 -1.41
C ARG A 5 -15.17 -11.11 -0.58
N LEU A 6 -14.02 -10.53 -0.94
CA LEU A 6 -12.78 -10.65 -0.19
C LEU A 6 -13.03 -10.36 1.30
N THR A 7 -12.43 -11.15 2.18
CA THR A 7 -12.48 -10.89 3.62
C THR A 7 -11.77 -9.56 3.95
N LYS A 8 -12.06 -8.99 5.12
CA LYS A 8 -11.38 -7.77 5.59
C LYS A 8 -9.85 -7.90 5.49
N ASP A 9 -9.29 -9.01 5.96
CA ASP A 9 -7.84 -9.20 5.96
C ASP A 9 -7.27 -9.39 4.55
N GLN A 10 -8.03 -9.99 3.63
CA GLN A 10 -7.65 -10.08 2.22
C GLN A 10 -7.66 -8.70 1.55
N GLN A 11 -8.68 -7.88 1.77
CA GLN A 11 -8.73 -6.51 1.24
C GLN A 11 -7.55 -5.68 1.75
N TRP A 12 -7.28 -5.75 3.06
CA TRP A 12 -6.10 -5.09 3.64
C TRP A 12 -4.77 -5.68 3.18
N LYS A 13 -4.73 -6.96 2.80
CA LYS A 13 -3.54 -7.57 2.20
C LYS A 13 -3.27 -6.93 0.85
N THR A 14 -4.27 -6.92 -0.02
CA THR A 14 -4.17 -6.34 -1.35
C THR A 14 -3.77 -4.86 -1.28
N VAL A 15 -4.46 -4.06 -0.46
CA VAL A 15 -4.17 -2.62 -0.37
C VAL A 15 -2.77 -2.34 0.16
N VAL A 16 -2.33 -3.02 1.22
CA VAL A 16 -1.00 -2.75 1.80
C VAL A 16 0.13 -3.28 0.91
N GLU A 17 -0.06 -4.44 0.28
CA GLU A 17 0.88 -4.96 -0.73
C GLU A 17 1.02 -3.97 -1.89
N ALA A 18 -0.10 -3.56 -2.50
CA ALA A 18 -0.09 -2.64 -3.64
C ALA A 18 0.47 -1.26 -3.25
N LEU A 19 0.11 -0.76 -2.06
CA LEU A 19 0.64 0.51 -1.55
C LEU A 19 2.16 0.44 -1.37
N ALA A 20 2.70 -0.64 -0.79
CA ALA A 20 4.14 -0.80 -0.63
C ALA A 20 4.86 -0.76 -1.99
N VAL A 21 4.39 -1.57 -2.95
CA VAL A 21 4.97 -1.59 -4.31
C VAL A 21 4.85 -0.21 -4.97
N ALA A 22 3.71 0.45 -4.84
CA ALA A 22 3.51 1.80 -5.38
C ALA A 22 4.44 2.83 -4.76
N CYS A 23 4.68 2.78 -3.45
CA CYS A 23 5.64 3.65 -2.78
C CYS A 23 7.07 3.42 -3.33
N VAL A 24 7.48 2.18 -3.58
CA VAL A 24 8.77 1.90 -4.23
C VAL A 24 8.80 2.49 -5.64
N ALA A 25 7.74 2.30 -6.44
CA ALA A 25 7.67 2.79 -7.82
C ALA A 25 7.77 4.32 -7.93
N VAL A 26 7.27 5.06 -6.94
CA VAL A 26 7.37 6.53 -6.88
C VAL A 26 8.62 7.03 -6.14
N GLY A 27 9.50 6.13 -5.68
CA GLY A 27 10.74 6.48 -4.98
C GLY A 27 10.57 6.90 -3.52
N GLY A 28 9.44 6.55 -2.89
CA GLY A 28 9.20 6.78 -1.47
C GLY A 28 10.16 5.96 -0.60
N SER A 29 10.91 6.62 0.28
CA SER A 29 11.82 6.00 1.25
C SER A 29 12.00 6.94 2.44
N GLY A 30 12.51 6.44 3.57
CA GLY A 30 12.86 7.26 4.73
C GLY A 30 11.66 7.96 5.38
N MET A 31 10.45 7.42 5.24
CA MET A 31 9.23 8.05 5.72
C MET A 31 9.10 7.93 7.24
N SER A 32 8.25 8.77 7.86
CA SER A 32 7.99 8.66 9.31
C SER A 32 7.34 7.31 9.66
N SER A 33 7.88 6.60 10.65
CA SER A 33 7.25 5.41 11.23
C SER A 33 6.19 5.73 12.28
N SER A 34 5.91 7.01 12.53
CA SER A 34 4.86 7.47 13.44
C SER A 34 3.49 6.97 12.99
N LYS A 35 2.78 6.30 13.90
CA LYS A 35 1.38 5.91 13.71
C LYS A 35 0.52 7.05 13.20
N MET A 36 0.66 8.24 13.79
CA MET A 36 -0.18 9.38 13.47
C MET A 36 0.06 9.87 12.04
N ASN A 37 1.32 9.90 11.60
CA ASN A 37 1.66 10.31 10.23
C ASN A 37 1.13 9.28 9.21
N ILE A 38 1.34 7.99 9.49
CA ILE A 38 0.85 6.90 8.63
C ILE A 38 -0.67 6.92 8.49
N GLU A 39 -1.41 7.04 9.60
CA GLU A 39 -2.87 7.05 9.56
C GLU A 39 -3.41 8.31 8.86
N PHE A 40 -2.78 9.47 9.03
CA PHE A 40 -3.20 10.68 8.34
C PHE A 40 -2.90 10.65 6.84
N ALA A 41 -1.70 10.25 6.44
CA ALA A 41 -1.34 10.14 5.03
C ALA A 41 -2.20 9.13 4.29
N PHE A 42 -2.40 7.95 4.90
CA PHE A 42 -3.30 6.96 4.32
C PHE A 42 -4.73 7.47 4.25
N SER A 43 -5.24 8.11 5.31
CA SER A 43 -6.58 8.69 5.34
C SER A 43 -6.80 9.73 4.23
N ALA A 44 -5.84 10.65 4.04
CA ALA A 44 -5.91 11.65 2.99
C ALA A 44 -5.94 11.00 1.59
N ALA A 45 -4.95 10.16 1.28
CA ALA A 45 -4.85 9.49 -0.01
C ALA A 45 -6.07 8.59 -0.30
N TRP A 46 -6.53 7.84 0.70
CA TRP A 46 -7.65 6.89 0.55
C TRP A 46 -8.99 7.56 0.24
N ARG A 47 -9.26 8.75 0.81
CA ARG A 47 -10.51 9.48 0.56
C ARG A 47 -10.62 9.98 -0.87
N GLU A 48 -9.51 10.37 -1.44
CA GLU A 48 -9.45 10.93 -2.79
C GLU A 48 -9.35 9.83 -3.85
N TRP A 49 -8.91 8.63 -3.46
CA TRP A 49 -8.76 7.52 -4.38
C TRP A 49 -10.10 6.99 -4.93
N PRO A 50 -10.29 6.97 -6.27
CA PRO A 50 -11.58 6.58 -6.87
C PRO A 50 -12.00 5.13 -6.61
N TRP A 51 -11.03 4.23 -6.40
CA TRP A 51 -11.27 2.78 -6.28
C TRP A 51 -11.57 2.31 -4.86
N ARG A 52 -11.65 3.23 -3.88
CA ARG A 52 -11.90 2.88 -2.47
C ARG A 52 -13.16 2.04 -2.25
N SER A 53 -14.19 2.19 -3.10
CA SER A 53 -15.44 1.43 -3.02
C SER A 53 -15.29 -0.07 -3.27
N GLU A 54 -14.23 -0.48 -3.97
CA GLU A 54 -13.89 -1.90 -4.19
C GLU A 54 -13.36 -2.57 -2.91
N PHE A 55 -12.93 -1.79 -1.92
CA PHE A 55 -12.38 -2.26 -0.65
C PHE A 55 -13.21 -1.78 0.55
N PRO A 56 -14.49 -2.17 0.65
CA PRO A 56 -15.43 -1.64 1.64
C PRO A 56 -15.07 -1.98 3.10
N SER A 57 -14.18 -2.94 3.33
CA SER A 57 -13.70 -3.33 4.68
C SER A 57 -12.42 -2.61 5.09
N VAL A 58 -11.85 -1.79 4.20
CA VAL A 58 -10.69 -0.95 4.48
C VAL A 58 -11.14 0.34 5.15
N SER A 59 -10.60 0.57 6.33
CA SER A 59 -10.88 1.73 7.18
C SER A 59 -9.59 2.50 7.43
N GLU A 60 -9.60 3.79 7.12
CA GLU A 60 -8.44 4.68 7.26
C GLU A 60 -7.76 4.60 8.64
N ARG A 61 -8.55 4.38 9.70
CA ARG A 61 -8.08 4.28 11.10
C ARG A 61 -7.34 2.98 11.46
N SER A 62 -7.22 2.04 10.53
CA SER A 62 -6.52 0.76 10.75
C SER A 62 -5.25 0.63 9.93
N ALA A 63 -4.87 1.64 9.14
CA ALA A 63 -3.74 1.58 8.22
C ALA A 63 -2.45 1.15 8.92
N TYR A 64 -2.11 1.79 10.04
CA TYR A 64 -0.91 1.49 10.81
C TYR A 64 -0.84 0.00 11.23
N ILE A 65 -1.95 -0.57 11.71
CA ILE A 65 -1.99 -1.97 12.16
C ILE A 65 -1.72 -2.94 11.00
N TYR A 66 -2.21 -2.63 9.81
CA TYR A 66 -2.05 -3.51 8.65
C TYR A 66 -0.72 -3.32 7.92
N ILE A 67 -0.16 -2.11 7.93
CA ILE A 67 1.20 -1.79 7.46
C ILE A 67 2.25 -2.44 8.37
N SER A 68 2.13 -2.29 9.69
CA SER A 68 3.05 -2.91 10.68
C SER A 68 3.08 -4.43 10.66
N LYS A 69 2.07 -5.08 10.07
CA LYS A 69 2.01 -6.53 9.91
C LYS A 69 2.44 -7.00 8.52
N SER A 70 2.72 -6.08 7.60
CA SER A 70 2.93 -6.39 6.18
C SER A 70 4.09 -7.35 5.94
N GLU A 71 5.21 -7.17 6.64
CA GLU A 71 6.42 -8.02 6.52
C GLU A 71 6.18 -9.48 6.90
N ARG A 72 5.18 -9.74 7.73
CA ARG A 72 4.85 -11.10 8.20
C ARG A 72 3.87 -11.81 7.27
N ARG A 73 3.42 -11.17 6.19
CA ARG A 73 2.43 -11.74 5.28
C ARG A 73 3.13 -12.58 4.22
N ASN A 74 2.60 -13.78 4.01
CA ASN A 74 3.07 -14.67 2.95
C ASN A 74 2.36 -14.36 1.61
N GLY A 75 3.08 -14.58 0.52
CA GLY A 75 2.57 -14.43 -0.84
C GLY A 75 2.11 -13.00 -1.13
N VAL A 76 2.93 -12.01 -0.76
CA VAL A 76 2.83 -10.62 -1.17
C VAL A 76 4.05 -10.26 -2.00
N ILE A 77 3.97 -9.24 -2.84
CA ILE A 77 5.11 -8.74 -3.62
C ILE A 77 5.88 -7.65 -2.87
N GLY A 78 5.18 -6.75 -2.18
CA GLY A 78 5.78 -5.66 -1.42
C GLY A 78 5.31 -5.61 0.03
N ALA A 79 6.16 -5.04 0.88
CA ALA A 79 5.92 -4.83 2.30
C ALA A 79 6.57 -3.53 2.80
N PHE A 80 6.34 -3.20 4.08
CA PHE A 80 6.94 -2.06 4.76
C PHE A 80 7.74 -2.51 5.98
N ASP A 81 8.99 -2.09 6.09
CA ASP A 81 9.76 -2.14 7.33
C ASP A 81 9.43 -0.90 8.15
N LEU A 82 9.00 -1.10 9.41
CA LEU A 82 8.70 -0.02 10.37
C LEU A 82 9.78 0.08 11.46
N GLY A 83 11.04 0.08 11.07
CA GLY A 83 12.17 0.38 11.94
C GLY A 83 12.22 1.86 12.36
N ARG A 84 13.42 2.46 12.24
CA ARG A 84 13.64 3.87 12.59
C ARG A 84 12.86 4.81 11.67
N THR A 85 12.82 4.46 10.40
CA THR A 85 11.98 5.06 9.35
C THR A 85 11.10 3.96 8.78
N MET A 86 10.02 4.37 8.11
CA MET A 86 9.19 3.47 7.31
C MET A 86 9.81 3.34 5.92
N GLU A 87 10.20 2.11 5.56
CA GLU A 87 10.79 1.78 4.26
C GLU A 87 9.88 0.81 3.50
N PRO A 88 9.32 1.20 2.35
CA PRO A 88 8.67 0.25 1.45
C PRO A 88 9.73 -0.55 0.69
N TYR A 89 9.49 -1.84 0.47
CA TYR A 89 10.39 -2.69 -0.29
C TYR A 89 9.64 -3.78 -1.06
N LEU A 90 10.28 -4.30 -2.09
CA LEU A 90 9.88 -5.53 -2.77
C LEU A 90 10.51 -6.72 -2.05
N LEU A 91 9.78 -7.83 -1.90
CA LEU A 91 10.42 -9.06 -1.40
C LEU A 91 11.50 -9.52 -2.39
N GLU A 92 12.56 -10.15 -1.86
CA GLU A 92 13.73 -10.62 -2.62
C GLU A 92 13.35 -11.38 -3.91
N SER A 93 12.31 -12.22 -3.86
CA SER A 93 11.81 -12.99 -5.00
C SER A 93 11.26 -12.16 -6.15
N TYR A 94 11.00 -10.86 -5.94
CA TYR A 94 10.41 -9.93 -6.90
C TYR A 94 11.30 -8.69 -7.16
N GLU A 95 12.48 -8.57 -6.54
CA GLU A 95 13.38 -7.44 -6.80
C GLU A 95 13.75 -7.30 -8.28
N TRP A 96 13.91 -8.44 -8.97
CA TRP A 96 14.25 -8.48 -10.39
C TRP A 96 13.12 -8.04 -11.32
N TRP A 97 11.85 -8.04 -10.86
CA TRP A 97 10.74 -7.41 -11.60
C TRP A 97 10.86 -5.89 -11.59
N GLY A 98 11.40 -5.34 -10.49
CA GLY A 98 11.24 -3.93 -10.19
C GLY A 98 9.77 -3.58 -9.88
N ALA A 99 9.57 -2.34 -9.42
CA ALA A 99 8.28 -1.93 -8.86
C ALA A 99 7.18 -1.75 -9.93
N GLU A 100 7.54 -1.30 -11.14
CA GLU A 100 6.56 -1.09 -12.22
C GLU A 100 5.92 -2.41 -12.67
N GLN A 101 6.75 -3.42 -12.97
CA GLN A 101 6.25 -4.74 -13.37
C GLN A 101 5.49 -5.43 -12.22
N ALA A 102 5.90 -5.21 -10.97
CA ALA A 102 5.16 -5.67 -9.80
C ALA A 102 3.77 -5.03 -9.70
N LEU A 103 3.61 -3.73 -10.00
CA LEU A 103 2.31 -3.06 -10.05
C LEU A 103 1.43 -3.58 -11.19
N GLU A 104 2.01 -3.80 -12.38
CA GLU A 104 1.30 -4.41 -13.50
C GLU A 104 0.73 -5.77 -13.09
N HIS A 105 1.56 -6.63 -12.51
CA HIS A 105 1.13 -7.94 -12.04
C HIS A 105 0.05 -7.87 -10.93
N ILE A 106 0.09 -6.86 -10.06
CA ILE A 106 -0.97 -6.63 -9.07
C ILE A 106 -2.25 -6.16 -9.76
N GLY A 107 -2.16 -5.27 -10.75
CA GLY A 107 -3.29 -4.74 -11.50
C GLY A 107 -4.00 -5.78 -12.37
N ASP A 108 -3.29 -6.82 -12.80
CA ASP A 108 -3.87 -7.96 -13.53
C ASP A 108 -4.76 -8.86 -12.64
N ARG A 109 -4.65 -8.74 -11.30
CA ARG A 109 -5.54 -9.43 -10.36
C ARG A 109 -6.82 -8.59 -10.28
N ASP A 110 -7.93 -9.08 -10.86
CA ASP A 110 -9.29 -8.46 -10.83
C ASP A 110 -9.40 -7.28 -9.83
N GLY A 111 -9.26 -6.05 -10.31
CA GLY A 111 -9.09 -4.88 -9.44
C GLY A 111 -8.61 -3.60 -10.14
N PRO A 112 -8.11 -2.61 -9.37
CA PRO A 112 -7.56 -1.37 -9.89
C PRO A 112 -6.30 -1.61 -10.74
N SER A 113 -6.12 -0.79 -11.78
CA SER A 113 -4.93 -0.84 -12.64
C SER A 113 -3.65 -0.44 -11.90
N ALA A 114 -2.49 -0.76 -12.49
CA ALA A 114 -1.18 -0.33 -12.01
C ALA A 114 -1.11 1.20 -11.80
N GLU A 115 -1.66 1.98 -12.73
CA GLU A 115 -1.73 3.45 -12.63
C GLU A 115 -2.58 3.91 -11.44
N ALA A 116 -3.71 3.24 -11.18
CA ALA A 116 -4.55 3.57 -10.04
C ALA A 116 -3.83 3.30 -8.71
N TRP A 117 -3.06 2.21 -8.61
CA TRP A 117 -2.24 1.92 -7.44
C TRP A 117 -1.07 2.89 -7.29
N ARG A 118 -0.39 3.22 -8.39
CA ARG A 118 0.69 4.22 -8.42
C ARG A 118 0.20 5.57 -7.90
N TRP A 119 -0.97 6.01 -8.34
CA TRP A 119 -1.58 7.25 -7.86
C TRP A 119 -1.77 7.24 -6.33
N LEU A 120 -2.26 6.12 -5.77
CA LEU A 120 -2.44 6.00 -4.32
C LEU A 120 -1.09 6.08 -3.58
N GLY A 121 -0.05 5.43 -4.11
CA GLY A 121 1.31 5.50 -3.58
C GLY A 121 1.89 6.91 -3.63
N ASP A 122 1.73 7.61 -4.75
CA ASP A 122 2.18 9.00 -4.93
C ASP A 122 1.51 9.96 -3.93
N ALA A 123 0.19 9.88 -3.80
CA ALA A 123 -0.57 10.69 -2.85
C ALA A 123 -0.13 10.41 -1.40
N PHE A 124 0.07 9.13 -1.05
CA PHE A 124 0.54 8.74 0.27
C PHE A 124 1.95 9.26 0.56
N VAL A 125 2.92 9.06 -0.36
CA VAL A 125 4.32 9.51 -0.21
C VAL A 125 4.40 11.03 -0.14
N SER A 126 3.59 11.73 -0.93
CA SER A 126 3.51 13.19 -0.94
C SER A 126 3.08 13.76 0.41
N ASP A 127 2.02 13.21 1.01
CA ASP A 127 1.56 13.64 2.34
C ASP A 127 2.57 13.26 3.44
N MET A 128 3.19 12.08 3.37
CA MET A 128 4.26 11.67 4.30
C MET A 128 5.48 12.60 4.24
N SER A 129 5.82 13.10 3.05
CA SER A 129 6.96 14.00 2.84
C SER A 129 6.65 15.45 3.24
N GLY A 130 5.40 15.88 3.07
CA GLY A 130 4.92 17.20 3.47
C GLY A 130 4.75 17.35 5.00
N ARG A 131 4.55 16.25 5.73
CA ARG A 131 4.35 16.22 7.19
C ARG A 131 5.63 16.01 8.01
N ARG A 132 6.77 16.56 7.59
CA ARG A 132 7.99 16.57 8.43
C ARG A 132 7.66 17.14 9.82
N GLY A 133 7.60 16.26 10.82
CA GLY A 133 7.40 16.54 12.24
C GLY A 133 8.36 15.68 13.04
#